data_AF-A0A511RIZ2-F1
#
_entry.id   AF-A0A511RIZ2-F1
#
_cell.length_a   1.000
_cell.length_b   1.000
_cell.length_c   1.000
_cell.angle_alpha   90.00
_cell.angle_beta   90.00
_cell.angle_gamma   90.00
#
_symmetry.space_group_name_H-M   'P 1'
#
loop_
_entity.id
_entity.type
_entity.pdbx_description
1 polymer ?
#
loop_
_entity_poly.entity_id
_entity_poly.type
_entity_poly.pdbx_seq_one_letter_code
_entity_poly.pdbx_strand_id
1 'polypeptide(L)' 'MPPRLSEIEDWVLKTEARLGATVEPDAQRIFAAYHRVLRCFARDLDDPRDAALSRAAALMLVQELILQKEGRSGCE' A
#
# COMPACT_ATOMS: atom_id res chain seq x y z
N MET A 1 9.14 19.86 9.36
CA MET A 1 8.54 20.20 8.05
C MET A 1 7.92 18.93 7.48
N PRO A 2 6.66 18.94 7.02
CA PRO A 2 6.05 17.75 6.43
C PRO A 2 6.78 17.35 5.13
N PRO A 3 6.75 16.06 4.74
CA PRO A 3 7.38 15.60 3.50
C PRO A 3 6.77 16.30 2.27
N ARG A 4 7.59 16.46 1.23
CA ARG A 4 7.16 16.97 -0.07
C ARG A 4 6.27 15.94 -0.76
N LEU A 5 5.37 16.41 -1.62
CA LEU A 5 4.47 15.52 -2.38
C LEU A 5 5.26 14.49 -3.19
N SER A 6 6.30 14.94 -3.90
CA SER A 6 7.18 14.07 -4.70
C SER A 6 7.85 12.96 -3.87
N GLU A 7 8.19 13.23 -2.61
CA GLU A 7 8.81 12.23 -1.72
C GLU A 7 7.80 11.15 -1.33
N ILE A 8 6.54 11.52 -1.14
CA ILE A 8 5.45 10.58 -0.87
C ILE A 8 5.17 9.74 -2.12
N GLU A 9 5.08 10.36 -3.29
CA GLU A 9 4.84 9.69 -4.57
C GLU A 9 5.96 8.70 -4.92
N ASP A 10 7.23 9.11 -4.76
CA ASP A 10 8.38 8.25 -4.98
C ASP A 10 8.36 7.01 -4.07
N TRP A 11 8.01 7.20 -2.79
CA TRP A 11 7.91 6.10 -1.85
C TRP A 11 6.76 5.15 -2.21
N VAL A 12 5.59 5.70 -2.58
CA VAL A 12 4.43 4.93 -3.04
C VAL A 12 4.82 4.06 -4.24
N LEU A 13 5.41 4.65 -5.28
CA LEU A 13 5.78 3.93 -6.51
C LEU A 13 6.78 2.80 -6.24
N LYS A 14 7.81 3.06 -5.43
CA LYS A 14 8.81 2.05 -5.06
C LYS A 14 8.18 0.90 -4.27
N THR A 15 7.27 1.23 -3.34
CA THR A 15 6.63 0.24 -2.47
C THR A 15 5.63 -0.62 -3.25
N GLU A 16 4.86 -0.03 -4.16
CA GLU A 16 3.96 -0.77 -5.04
C GLU A 16 4.72 -1.70 -5.99
N ALA A 17 5.81 -1.22 -6.59
CA ALA A 17 6.63 -2.07 -7.46
C ALA A 17 7.18 -3.28 -6.68
N ARG A 18 7.63 -3.07 -5.44
CA ARG A 18 8.11 -4.14 -4.57
C ARG A 18 7.02 -5.15 -4.22
N LEU A 19 5.83 -4.69 -3.80
CA LEU A 19 4.71 -5.56 -3.44
C LEU A 19 4.10 -6.27 -4.64
N GLY A 20 4.02 -5.60 -5.79
CA GLY A 20 3.55 -6.18 -7.04
C GLY A 20 4.47 -7.27 -7.60
N ALA A 21 5.75 -7.27 -7.22
CA ALA A 21 6.71 -8.32 -7.55
C ALA A 21 6.60 -9.56 -6.64
N THR A 22 5.82 -9.50 -5.56
CA THR A 22 5.64 -10.63 -4.63
C THR A 22 4.81 -11.74 -5.27
N VAL A 23 5.29 -12.98 -5.17
CA VAL A 23 4.63 -14.19 -5.71
C VAL A 23 3.81 -14.96 -4.67
N GLU A 24 3.86 -14.53 -3.41
CA GLU A 24 3.12 -15.17 -2.32
C GLU A 24 1.60 -14.93 -2.49
N PRO A 25 0.78 -15.99 -2.55
CA PRO A 25 -0.65 -15.87 -2.87
C PRO A 25 -1.46 -14.96 -1.94
N ASP A 26 -1.20 -14.98 -0.63
CA ASP A 26 -1.94 -14.14 0.31
C ASP A 26 -1.55 -12.66 0.17
N ALA A 27 -0.26 -12.35 -0.01
CA ALA A 27 0.23 -11.01 -0.33
C ALA A 27 -0.39 -10.50 -1.63
N GLN A 28 -0.51 -11.34 -2.67
CA GLN A 28 -1.20 -10.98 -3.92
C GLN A 28 -2.69 -10.67 -3.70
N ARG A 29 -3.39 -11.44 -2.86
CA ARG A 29 -4.79 -11.17 -2.52
C ARG A 29 -4.95 -9.85 -1.78
N ILE A 30 -4.08 -9.57 -0.81
CA ILE A 30 -4.09 -8.30 -0.05
C ILE A 30 -3.78 -7.13 -1.00
N PHE A 31 -2.78 -7.26 -1.87
CA PHE A 31 -2.42 -6.22 -2.83
C PHE A 31 -3.52 -5.98 -3.88
N ALA A 32 -4.24 -7.03 -4.29
CA ALA A 32 -5.41 -6.89 -5.14
C ALA A 32 -6.55 -6.12 -4.45
N ALA A 33 -6.74 -6.31 -3.14
CA ALA A 33 -7.71 -5.54 -2.35
C ALA A 33 -7.31 -4.05 -2.25
N TYR A 34 -6.02 -3.78 -2.05
CA TYR A 34 -5.46 -2.43 -2.08
C TYR A 34 -5.82 -1.67 -3.36
N HIS A 35 -5.66 -2.28 -4.54
CA HIS A 35 -6.07 -1.66 -5.80
C HIS A 35 -7.57 -1.33 -5.90
N ARG A 36 -8.44 -2.09 -5.21
CA ARG A 36 -9.87 -1.76 -5.16
C ARG A 36 -10.11 -0.49 -4.35
N VAL A 37 -9.43 -0.37 -3.21
CA VAL A 37 -9.51 0.81 -2.33
C VAL A 37 -8.98 2.06 -3.04
N LEU A 38 -7.89 1.94 -3.81
CA LEU A 38 -7.36 3.09 -4.57
C LEU A 38 -8.36 3.67 -5.57
N ARG A 39 -9.22 2.84 -6.18
CA ARG A 39 -10.26 3.36 -7.08
C ARG A 39 -11.31 4.19 -6.35
N CYS A 40 -11.57 3.89 -5.08
CA CYS A 40 -12.43 4.73 -4.23
C CYS A 40 -11.72 6.05 -3.93
N PHE A 41 -10.45 6.02 -3.51
CA PHE A 41 -9.67 7.24 -3.27
C PHE A 41 -9.59 8.15 -4.49
N ALA A 42 -9.31 7.59 -5.68
CA ALA A 42 -9.24 8.38 -6.92
C ALA A 42 -10.58 9.00 -7.33
N ARG A 43 -11.71 8.48 -6.83
CA ARG A 43 -13.04 9.04 -7.06
C ARG A 43 -13.40 10.10 -6.01
N ASP A 44 -12.97 9.89 -4.77
CA ASP A 44 -13.46 10.62 -3.60
C ASP A 44 -12.50 11.72 -3.13
N LEU A 45 -11.25 11.75 -3.61
CA LEU A 45 -10.22 12.73 -3.23
C LEU A 45 -9.79 13.57 -4.43
N ASP A 46 -9.95 14.89 -4.30
CA ASP A 46 -9.55 15.86 -5.33
C ASP A 46 -8.13 16.44 -5.10
N ASP A 47 -7.65 16.48 -3.85
CA ASP A 47 -6.32 17.00 -3.54
C ASP A 47 -5.23 15.93 -3.81
N PRO A 48 -4.22 16.21 -4.66
CA PRO A 48 -3.16 15.27 -4.98
C PRO A 48 -2.35 14.78 -3.76
N ARG A 49 -2.16 15.64 -2.76
CA ARG A 49 -1.45 15.30 -1.53
C ARG A 49 -2.29 14.37 -0.66
N ASP A 50 -3.59 14.62 -0.52
CA ASP A 50 -4.47 13.73 0.24
C ASP A 50 -4.59 12.35 -0.42
N ALA A 51 -4.66 12.32 -1.75
CA ALA A 51 -4.61 11.08 -2.52
C ALA A 51 -3.28 10.31 -2.30
N ALA A 52 -2.14 11.00 -2.39
CA ALA A 52 -0.82 10.39 -2.16
C ALA A 52 -0.65 9.88 -0.72
N LEU A 53 -1.11 10.64 0.28
CA LEU A 53 -1.07 10.24 1.69
C LEU A 53 -1.98 9.06 1.99
N SER A 54 -3.20 9.05 1.45
CA SER A 54 -4.15 7.95 1.63
C SER A 54 -3.64 6.66 1.00
N ARG A 55 -3.04 6.77 -0.19
CA ARG A 55 -2.35 5.67 -0.87
C ARG A 55 -1.17 5.16 -0.05
N ALA A 56 -0.36 6.06 0.51
CA ALA A 56 0.77 5.70 1.35
C ALA A 56 0.34 4.99 2.64
N ALA A 57 -0.69 5.50 3.33
CA ALA A 57 -1.25 4.88 4.53
C ALA A 57 -1.80 3.47 4.24
N ALA A 58 -2.53 3.30 3.13
CA ALA A 58 -3.01 1.99 2.70
C ALA A 58 -1.85 1.01 2.44
N LEU A 59 -0.75 1.45 1.83
CA LEU A 59 0.45 0.62 1.64
C LEU A 59 1.14 0.24 2.96
N MET A 60 1.14 1.12 3.97
CA MET A 60 1.64 0.77 5.29
C MET A 60 0.81 -0.34 5.93
N LEU A 61 -0.52 -0.27 5.81
CA LEU A 61 -1.41 -1.33 6.30
C LEU A 61 -1.22 -2.65 5.55
N VAL A 62 -1.05 -2.62 4.22
CA VAL A 62 -0.76 -3.81 3.41
C VAL A 62 0.52 -4.49 3.90
N GLN A 63 1.59 -3.71 4.11
CA GLN A 63 2.87 -4.24 4.61
C GLN A 63 2.71 -4.87 5.99
N GLU A 64 2.00 -4.22 6.90
CA GLU A 64 1.73 -4.77 8.23
C GLU A 64 0.94 -6.09 8.16
N LEU A 65 -0.09 -6.16 7.31
CA LEU A 65 -0.89 -7.38 7.14
C LEU A 65 -0.08 -8.53 6.55
N ILE A 66 0.82 -8.25 5.61
CA ILE A 66 1.74 -9.26 5.04
C ILE A 66 2.71 -9.74 6.13
N LEU A 67 3.33 -8.83 6.87
CA LEU A 67 4.24 -9.17 7.97
C LEU A 67 3.55 -10.02 9.04
N GLN A 68 2.30 -9.69 9.41
CA GLN A 68 1.53 -10.49 10.37
C GLN A 68 1.21 -11.89 9.83
N LYS A 69 1.02 -12.05 8.53
CA LYS A 69 0.79 -13.36 7.90
C LYS A 69 2.06 -14.20 7.86
N GLU A 70 3.19 -13.59 7.54
CA GLU A 70 4.51 -14.22 7.59
C GLU A 70 4.88 -14.62 9.03
N GLY A 71 4.62 -13.75 10.00
CA GLY A 71 4.83 -14.01 11.43
C GLY A 71 3.87 -15.04 12.04
N ARG A 72 2.64 -15.17 11.50
CA ARG A 72 1.68 -16.24 11.86
C ARG A 72 1.94 -17.56 11.15
N SER A 73 2.92 -17.64 10.25
CA SER A 73 3.40 -18.91 9.70
C SER A 73 4.47 -19.58 10.59
N GLY A 74 4.76 -19.00 11.77
CA GLY A 74 5.85 -19.42 12.66
C GLY A 74 5.45 -20.07 13.99
N CYS A 75 4.17 -20.25 14.31
CA CYS A 75 3.72 -21.05 15.46
C CYS A 75 2.34 -21.65 15.17
N GLU A 76 2.32 -22.98 15.16
CA GLU A 76 1.18 -23.92 15.23
C GLU A 76 0.34 -24.17 13.96
#